data_AF-A0A4Y2I571-F1
#
_entry.id   AF-A0A4Y2I571-F1
#
_cell.length_a   1.000
_cell.length_b   1.000
_cell.length_c   1.000
_cell.angle_alpha   90.00
_cell.angle_beta   90.00
_cell.angle_gamma   90.00
#
_symmetry.space_group_name_H-M   'P 1'
#
loop_
_entity.id
_entity.type
_entity.pdbx_description
1 polymer ?
#
loop_
_entity_poly.entity_id
_entity_poly.type
_entity_poly.pdbx_seq_one_letter_code
_entity_poly.pdbx_strand_id
1 'polypeptide(L)'
;MDLDIEESLSASSEKESSSENQTDSEDTLCPTNQPGAYKECKRGNIDFINTKLVTALDKCKLSDRCSVHILMDTAEALGPNSEDLIINRISIQRCRQKLRAERTSVIRNERLTLQL
;
A
#
# COMPACT_ATOMS: atom_id res chain seq x y z
N MET A 1 30.62 -38.78 -35.96
CA MET A 1 31.47 -37.58 -35.80
C MET A 1 31.05 -36.96 -34.51
N ASP A 2 31.60 -37.57 -33.48
CA ASP A 2 31.17 -37.50 -32.10
C ASP A 2 32.13 -36.52 -31.44
N LEU A 3 31.60 -35.64 -30.60
CA LEU A 3 32.41 -34.64 -29.91
C LEU A 3 31.73 -34.26 -28.60
N ASP A 4 31.59 -35.27 -27.75
CA ASP A 4 31.51 -35.05 -26.31
C ASP A 4 32.77 -34.30 -25.86
N ILE A 5 32.62 -33.19 -25.15
CA ILE A 5 33.63 -32.66 -24.24
C ILE A 5 32.94 -32.44 -22.90
N GLU A 6 33.33 -33.27 -21.95
CA GLU A 6 32.97 -33.21 -20.52
C GLU A 6 33.75 -32.09 -19.81
N GLU A 7 33.36 -31.86 -18.54
CA GLU A 7 34.22 -31.34 -17.48
C GLU A 7 34.78 -29.88 -17.56
N SER A 8 35.23 -29.26 -16.47
CA SER A 8 35.22 -29.67 -15.05
C SER A 8 34.61 -28.58 -14.16
N LEU A 9 34.17 -28.97 -12.95
CA LEU A 9 34.01 -28.04 -11.83
C LEU A 9 35.38 -27.53 -11.35
N SER A 10 35.46 -26.28 -10.89
CA SER A 10 36.37 -25.94 -9.80
C SER A 10 35.80 -24.81 -8.94
N ALA A 11 35.87 -25.00 -7.62
CA ALA A 11 35.76 -23.94 -6.64
C ALA A 11 37.15 -23.71 -6.04
N SER A 12 37.49 -22.46 -5.71
CA SER A 12 38.64 -22.17 -4.84
C SER A 12 38.23 -21.17 -3.77
N SER A 13 38.91 -21.23 -2.62
CA SER A 13 38.49 -20.61 -1.37
C SER A 13 39.71 -20.14 -0.58
N GLU A 14 40.02 -18.85 -0.69
CA GLU A 14 41.03 -18.14 0.12
C GLU A 14 40.33 -16.90 0.70
N LYS A 15 40.13 -16.67 2.02
CA LYS A 15 40.83 -17.06 3.26
C LYS A 15 42.27 -16.52 3.30
N GLU A 16 42.67 -15.56 4.14
CA GLU A 16 41.98 -14.67 5.10
C GLU A 16 42.42 -13.19 4.76
N SER A 17 42.46 -12.12 5.57
CA SER A 17 42.26 -11.89 7.02
C SER A 17 41.97 -10.41 7.38
N SER A 18 41.95 -10.14 8.68
CA SER A 18 41.86 -8.89 9.44
C SER A 18 42.64 -7.64 8.96
N SER A 19 41.99 -6.47 9.10
CA SER A 19 42.51 -5.42 9.98
C SER A 19 41.36 -4.90 10.85
N GLU A 20 41.64 -4.67 12.12
CA GLU A 20 40.64 -4.19 13.08
C GLU A 20 40.36 -2.70 12.90
N ASN A 21 39.11 -2.28 13.14
CA ASN A 21 38.81 -0.95 13.66
C ASN A 21 37.50 -1.01 14.46
N GLN A 22 37.59 -0.68 15.74
CA GLN A 22 36.50 -0.75 16.71
C GLN A 22 35.73 0.57 16.67
N THR A 23 34.52 0.56 16.09
CA THR A 23 33.56 1.67 16.22
C THR A 23 32.32 1.16 16.94
N ASP A 24 32.19 1.57 18.20
CA ASP A 24 31.01 1.35 19.01
C ASP A 24 29.80 2.10 18.39
N SER A 25 28.72 1.39 18.10
CA SER A 25 27.50 1.96 17.53
C SER A 25 26.27 1.16 17.96
N GLU A 26 25.87 1.39 19.21
CA GLU A 26 24.59 1.07 19.85
C GLU A 26 23.73 -0.01 19.15
N ASP A 27 23.80 -1.24 19.68
CA ASP A 27 22.79 -2.28 19.45
C ASP A 27 21.40 -1.70 19.75
N THR A 28 20.67 -1.35 18.69
CA THR A 28 19.46 -0.54 18.77
C THR A 28 18.32 -1.42 19.25
N LEU A 29 18.25 -1.55 20.58
CA LEU A 29 17.30 -2.37 21.32
C LEU A 29 15.90 -2.24 20.71
N CYS A 30 15.46 -3.30 20.02
CA CYS A 30 14.08 -3.39 19.53
C CYS A 30 13.14 -3.11 20.69
N PRO A 31 12.28 -2.06 20.62
CA PRO A 31 11.40 -1.75 21.74
C PRO A 31 10.51 -2.95 22.04
N THR A 32 10.73 -3.57 23.19
CA THR A 32 9.86 -4.63 23.70
C THR A 32 8.52 -3.99 24.02
N ASN A 33 7.65 -3.99 23.00
CA ASN A 33 6.29 -3.48 23.07
C ASN A 33 5.51 -4.34 24.06
N GLN A 34 5.56 -3.96 25.33
CA GLN A 34 4.63 -4.43 26.34
C GLN A 34 3.21 -4.22 25.78
N PRO A 35 2.28 -5.17 25.96
CA PRO A 35 0.90 -4.97 25.57
C PRO A 35 0.29 -3.79 26.34
N GLY A 36 0.38 -2.60 25.74
CA GLY A 36 -0.22 -1.38 26.27
C GLY A 36 -1.71 -1.58 26.47
N ALA A 37 -2.29 -0.85 27.42
CA ALA A 37 -3.71 -0.94 27.74
C ALA A 37 -4.54 -0.93 26.45
N TYR A 38 -5.42 -1.92 26.31
CA TYR A 38 -6.17 -2.21 25.09
C TYR A 38 -6.98 -0.98 24.65
N LYS A 39 -6.43 -0.18 23.74
CA LYS A 39 -7.12 1.01 23.24
C LYS A 39 -8.43 0.57 22.59
N GLU A 40 -9.55 1.12 23.05
CA GLU A 40 -10.85 0.86 22.45
C GLU A 40 -10.78 1.30 20.97
N CYS A 41 -10.76 0.34 20.05
CA CYS A 41 -10.75 0.59 18.62
C CYS A 41 -12.14 1.09 18.19
N LYS A 42 -12.40 2.37 18.47
CA LYS A 42 -13.63 3.07 18.14
C LYS A 42 -13.69 3.20 16.63
N ARG A 43 -14.73 2.64 16.02
CA ARG A 43 -14.92 2.75 14.58
C ARG A 43 -15.26 4.20 14.23
N GLY A 44 -14.41 4.83 13.44
CA GLY A 44 -14.62 6.17 12.90
C GLY A 44 -16.02 6.40 12.33
N ASN A 45 -16.46 7.65 12.44
CA ASN A 45 -17.79 8.12 12.04
C ASN A 45 -17.75 9.21 10.95
N ILE A 46 -16.58 9.77 10.63
CA ILE A 46 -16.39 10.78 9.60
C ILE A 46 -16.24 10.11 8.23
N ASP A 47 -17.27 10.18 7.39
CA ASP A 47 -17.14 9.80 5.98
C ASP A 47 -16.43 10.92 5.19
N PHE A 48 -15.23 10.60 4.71
CA PHE A 48 -14.42 11.47 3.86
C PHE A 48 -14.19 10.86 2.47
N ILE A 49 -14.74 9.68 2.17
CA ILE A 49 -14.48 8.87 0.96
C ILE A 49 -15.29 9.40 -0.23
N ASN A 50 -14.94 10.62 -0.66
CA ASN A 50 -15.65 11.39 -1.66
C ASN A 50 -15.17 11.14 -3.10
N THR A 51 -15.97 11.57 -4.08
CA THR A 51 -15.71 11.40 -5.52
C THR A 51 -14.39 12.03 -6.00
N LYS A 52 -13.94 13.14 -5.40
CA LYS A 52 -12.65 13.78 -5.77
C LYS A 52 -11.48 12.89 -5.32
N LEU A 53 -11.52 12.40 -4.08
CA LEU A 53 -10.52 11.48 -3.52
C LEU A 53 -10.45 10.19 -4.37
N VAL A 54 -11.58 9.55 -4.63
CA VAL A 54 -11.63 8.33 -5.45
C VAL A 54 -11.16 8.58 -6.89
N THR A 55 -11.42 9.76 -7.45
CA THR A 55 -10.88 10.14 -8.77
C THR A 55 -9.34 10.31 -8.73
N ALA A 56 -8.76 10.79 -7.64
CA ALA A 56 -7.31 10.83 -7.46
C ALA A 56 -6.73 9.41 -7.31
N LEU A 57 -7.33 8.54 -6.49
CA LEU A 57 -6.92 7.14 -6.34
C LEU A 57 -6.97 6.36 -7.68
N ASP A 58 -7.98 6.61 -8.51
CA ASP A 58 -8.10 6.03 -9.85
C ASP A 58 -7.05 6.59 -10.83
N LYS A 59 -6.77 7.90 -10.81
CA LYS A 59 -5.69 8.53 -11.60
C LYS A 59 -4.31 7.94 -11.25
N CYS A 60 -4.04 7.73 -9.96
CA CYS A 60 -2.82 7.10 -9.46
C CYS A 60 -2.82 5.56 -9.60
N LYS A 61 -3.85 4.95 -10.23
CA LYS A 61 -3.99 3.50 -10.45
C LYS A 61 -3.93 2.65 -9.17
N LEU A 62 -4.24 3.22 -8.01
CA LEU A 62 -4.09 2.56 -6.71
C LEU A 62 -5.14 1.46 -6.50
N SER A 63 -4.72 0.25 -6.12
CA SER A 63 -5.63 -0.82 -5.69
C SER A 63 -6.38 -0.41 -4.42
N ASP A 64 -7.55 -1.00 -4.12
CA ASP A 64 -8.28 -0.67 -2.89
C ASP A 64 -7.45 -0.93 -1.61
N ARG A 65 -6.55 -1.92 -1.65
CA ARG A 65 -5.64 -2.22 -0.53
C ARG A 65 -4.58 -1.14 -0.36
N CYS A 66 -3.91 -0.75 -1.45
CA CYS A 66 -2.93 0.35 -1.42
C CYS A 66 -3.58 1.67 -0.99
N SER A 67 -4.81 1.92 -1.43
CA SER A 67 -5.60 3.09 -1.00
C SER A 67 -5.88 3.07 0.51
N VAL A 68 -6.20 1.93 1.12
CA VAL A 68 -6.41 1.83 2.58
C VAL A 68 -5.13 2.16 3.34
N HIS A 69 -3.99 1.56 2.97
CA HIS A 69 -2.71 1.83 3.64
C HIS A 69 -2.32 3.32 3.52
N ILE A 70 -2.23 3.85 2.30
CA ILE A 70 -1.85 5.26 2.07
C ILE A 70 -2.76 6.22 2.84
N LEU A 71 -4.06 5.96 2.92
CA LEU A 71 -4.99 6.81 3.68
C LEU A 71 -4.83 6.68 5.19
N MET A 72 -4.47 5.51 5.72
CA MET A 72 -4.15 5.31 7.14
C MET A 72 -2.85 6.04 7.50
N ASP A 73 -1.76 5.73 6.77
CA ASP A 73 -0.43 6.29 6.99
C ASP A 73 -0.46 7.84 6.89
N THR A 74 -1.23 8.38 5.93
CA THR A 74 -1.43 9.84 5.77
C THR A 74 -2.27 10.43 6.90
N ALA A 75 -3.30 9.73 7.38
CA ALA A 75 -4.12 10.22 8.48
C ALA A 75 -3.33 10.28 9.80
N GLU A 76 -2.54 9.24 10.10
CA GLU A 76 -1.66 9.19 11.27
C GLU A 76 -0.57 10.27 11.19
N ALA A 77 0.02 10.50 10.02
CA ALA A 77 1.00 11.58 9.81
C ALA A 77 0.39 13.00 9.89
N LEU A 78 -0.91 13.16 9.67
CA LEU A 78 -1.63 14.45 9.80
C LEU A 78 -2.11 14.74 11.22
N GLY A 79 -2.23 13.74 12.10
CA GLY A 79 -2.51 13.94 13.52
C GLY A 79 -3.38 12.85 14.17
N PRO A 80 -3.78 13.05 15.45
CA PRO A 80 -4.42 12.02 16.27
C PRO A 80 -5.86 11.65 15.87
N ASN A 81 -6.41 12.25 14.81
CA ASN A 81 -7.80 12.10 14.40
C ASN A 81 -8.02 10.95 13.38
N SER A 82 -7.02 10.09 13.17
CA SER A 82 -7.10 8.98 12.21
C SER A 82 -8.19 7.96 12.56
N GLU A 83 -8.37 7.67 13.85
CA GLU A 83 -9.39 6.74 14.38
C GLU A 83 -10.84 7.21 14.10
N ASP A 84 -11.06 8.52 13.94
CA ASP A 84 -12.39 9.09 13.63
C ASP A 84 -12.82 8.93 12.16
N LEU A 85 -11.88 8.62 11.25
CA LEU A 85 -12.12 8.54 9.81
C LEU A 85 -12.65 7.16 9.38
N ILE A 86 -13.60 7.14 8.44
CA ILE A 86 -14.11 5.89 7.83
C ILE A 86 -13.12 5.37 6.76
N ILE A 87 -11.93 4.95 7.20
CA ILE A 87 -10.91 4.31 6.35
C ILE A 87 -11.21 2.81 6.26
N ASN A 88 -11.98 2.39 5.25
CA ASN A 88 -12.15 0.95 4.98
C ASN A 88 -12.30 0.63 3.49
N ARG A 89 -11.90 -0.59 3.12
CA ARG A 89 -11.89 -1.09 1.74
C ARG A 89 -13.28 -1.04 1.07
N ILE A 90 -14.35 -1.28 1.84
CA ILE A 90 -15.72 -1.37 1.30
C ILE A 90 -16.29 0.01 0.98
N SER A 91 -16.02 1.05 1.78
CA SER A 91 -16.38 2.44 1.44
C SER A 91 -15.70 2.89 0.14
N ILE A 92 -14.39 2.63 0.01
CA ILE A 92 -13.62 2.93 -1.21
C ILE A 92 -14.19 2.18 -2.42
N GLN A 93 -14.44 0.87 -2.28
CA GLN A 93 -15.01 0.04 -3.35
C GLN A 93 -16.41 0.52 -3.77
N ARG A 94 -17.30 0.85 -2.82
CA ARG A 94 -18.66 1.35 -3.10
C ARG A 94 -18.63 2.69 -3.83
N CYS A 95 -17.80 3.63 -3.37
CA CYS A 95 -17.65 4.94 -4.02
C CYS A 95 -17.07 4.80 -5.45
N ARG A 96 -16.09 3.91 -5.65
CA ARG A 96 -15.59 3.49 -6.98
C ARG A 96 -16.67 2.91 -7.89
N GLN A 97 -17.50 2.00 -7.36
CA GLN A 97 -18.61 1.40 -8.13
C GLN A 97 -19.65 2.44 -8.53
N LYS A 98 -20.07 3.31 -7.62
CA LYS A 98 -21.00 4.43 -7.88
C LYS A 98 -20.48 5.35 -8.98
N LEU A 99 -19.25 5.86 -8.85
CA LEU A 99 -18.63 6.76 -9.83
C LEU A 99 -18.50 6.13 -11.23
N ARG A 100 -18.26 4.82 -11.31
CA ARG A 100 -18.18 4.10 -12.60
C ARG A 100 -19.56 3.87 -13.20
N ALA A 101 -20.57 3.54 -12.40
CA ALA A 101 -21.95 3.43 -12.85
C ALA A 101 -22.54 4.76 -13.34
N GLU A 102 -22.21 5.87 -12.67
CA GLU A 102 -22.54 7.24 -13.08
C GLU A 102 -21.92 7.55 -14.46
N ARG A 103 -20.60 7.37 -14.63
CA ARG A 103 -19.89 7.58 -15.91
C ARG A 103 -20.47 6.73 -17.05
N THR A 104 -20.72 5.44 -16.82
CA THR A 104 -21.34 4.56 -17.82
C THR A 104 -22.76 5.01 -18.20
N SER A 105 -23.50 5.61 -17.28
CA SER A 105 -24.85 6.10 -17.54
C SER A 105 -24.86 7.44 -18.29
N VAL A 106 -23.89 8.33 -18.03
CA VAL A 106 -23.66 9.53 -18.84
C VAL A 106 -23.38 9.14 -20.29
N ILE A 107 -22.39 8.28 -20.53
CA ILE A 107 -22.01 7.83 -21.89
C ILE A 107 -23.16 7.12 -22.61
N ARG A 108 -23.99 6.34 -21.89
CA ARG A 108 -25.20 5.72 -22.45
C ARG A 108 -26.21 6.78 -22.91
N ASN A 109 -26.45 7.80 -22.07
CA ASN A 109 -27.44 8.83 -22.35
C ASN A 109 -26.98 9.76 -23.50
N GLU A 110 -25.70 10.15 -23.50
CA GLU A 110 -25.06 10.90 -24.60
C GLU A 110 -25.25 10.18 -25.95
N ARG A 111 -24.98 8.86 -25.98
CA ARG A 111 -25.23 8.04 -27.17
C ARG A 111 -26.71 8.06 -27.58
N LEU A 112 -27.65 7.91 -26.66
CA LEU A 112 -29.08 7.91 -26.97
C LEU A 112 -29.54 9.27 -27.53
N THR A 113 -29.03 10.39 -27.00
CA THR A 113 -29.33 11.74 -27.51
C THR A 113 -28.72 12.04 -28.89
N LEU A 114 -27.74 11.26 -29.35
CA LEU A 114 -27.17 11.35 -30.69
C LEU A 114 -27.82 10.37 -31.70
N GLN A 115 -28.90 9.70 -31.30
CA GLN A 115 -29.67 8.75 -32.13
C GLN A 115 -31.15 9.18 -32.30
N LEU A 116 -31.46 10.45 -32.02
CA LEU A 116 -32.76 11.11 -32.14
C LEU A 116 -32.61 12.41 -32.94
#